data_AF-A0A9N9NXT8-F1
#
_entry.id   AF-A0A9N9NXT8-F1
#
_cell.length_a   1.000
_cell.length_b   1.000
_cell.length_c   1.000
_cell.angle_alpha   90.00
_cell.angle_beta   90.00
_cell.angle_gamma   90.00
#
_symmetry.space_group_name_H-M   'P 1'
#
loop_
_entity.id
_entity.type
_entity.pdbx_description
1 polymer ?
#
loop_
_entity_poly.entity_id
_entity_poly.type
_entity_poly.pdbx_seq_one_letter_code
_entity_poly.pdbx_strand_id
1 'polypeptide(L)'
;ASGHLDVRVPKAFSNEMERTTKKKPPSTTSIHIMFTGYDEHSYSSDRNEKVSEIFKNLLPYPEQGRIFIGFPTHQTTGCSSHLAARLIPTVERESIDLVDKTLAVYNNEMLCLVGILCRILYEDEMTQISKLYKEIVGSSINSEDEAIKSGREYFERKAAHALKHFTYKPSTPSVAVGRIAESQFYSCSAKPISILSTRGVQPADLVRLPNPEMEAFIKTVPVVPKIIMEQCDVFIKKAKENLKIMKEIKINDVFMELQSRALTIEETVALMKWWISYRTKENPSDNDIHQFLRLTIVKLNDNDIFPLSKARYFLNAS
;
A
#
# COMPACT_ATOMS: atom_id res chain seq x y z
N ALA A 1 -13.53 -12.58 -5.76
CA ALA A 1 -12.94 -13.81 -5.21
C ALA A 1 -13.87 -14.48 -4.21
N SER A 2 -13.64 -15.77 -3.91
CA SER A 2 -14.39 -16.51 -2.89
C SER A 2 -13.44 -17.26 -1.96
N GLY A 3 -13.83 -17.45 -0.71
CA GLY A 3 -13.15 -18.27 0.29
C GLY A 3 -14.12 -19.29 0.86
N HIS A 4 -13.68 -20.53 1.03
CA HIS A 4 -14.49 -21.65 1.54
C HIS A 4 -13.90 -22.12 2.88
N LEU A 5 -14.79 -22.45 3.81
CA LEU A 5 -14.47 -22.57 5.22
C LEU A 5 -15.16 -23.77 5.84
N ASP A 6 -14.39 -24.55 6.60
CA ASP A 6 -14.92 -25.54 7.53
C ASP A 6 -15.09 -24.90 8.90
N VAL A 7 -16.30 -24.98 9.46
CA VAL A 7 -16.61 -24.41 10.76
C VAL A 7 -16.58 -25.52 11.80
N ARG A 8 -15.58 -25.46 12.69
CA ARG A 8 -15.40 -26.41 13.77
C ARG A 8 -15.51 -25.69 15.11
N VAL A 9 -16.60 -25.94 15.82
CA VAL A 9 -16.88 -25.32 17.12
C VAL A 9 -17.16 -26.38 18.19
N PRO A 10 -16.84 -26.09 19.47
CA PRO A 10 -17.24 -26.96 20.58
C PRO A 10 -18.77 -27.09 20.69
N LYS A 11 -19.25 -28.21 21.23
CA LYS A 11 -20.70 -28.46 21.41
C LYS A 11 -21.38 -27.38 22.25
N ALA A 12 -20.71 -26.87 23.29
CA ALA A 12 -21.23 -25.77 24.11
C ALA A 12 -21.47 -24.49 23.29
N PHE A 13 -20.54 -24.14 22.40
CA PHE A 13 -20.67 -23.01 21.49
C PHE A 13 -21.85 -23.21 20.53
N SER A 14 -21.96 -24.40 19.92
CA SER A 14 -23.07 -24.74 19.02
C SER A 14 -24.43 -24.62 19.72
N ASN A 15 -24.54 -25.11 20.95
CA ASN A 15 -25.78 -25.05 21.72
C ASN A 15 -26.16 -23.59 22.06
N GLU A 16 -25.18 -22.77 22.44
CA GLU A 16 -25.43 -21.37 22.77
C GLU A 16 -25.83 -20.54 21.54
N MET A 17 -25.16 -20.78 20.41
CA MET A 17 -25.53 -20.17 19.13
C MET A 17 -26.94 -20.58 18.68
N GLU A 18 -27.31 -21.85 18.88
CA GLU A 18 -28.67 -22.35 18.61
C GLU A 18 -29.70 -21.74 19.55
N ARG A 19 -29.34 -21.52 20.83
CA ARG A 19 -30.20 -20.85 21.81
C ARG A 19 -30.54 -19.43 21.35
N THR A 20 -29.53 -18.66 20.92
CA THR A 20 -29.66 -17.25 20.50
C THR A 20 -30.30 -17.10 19.12
N THR A 21 -29.82 -17.84 18.12
CA THR A 21 -30.21 -17.64 16.71
C THR A 21 -31.30 -18.60 16.22
N LYS A 22 -31.66 -19.60 17.05
CA LYS A 22 -32.50 -20.75 16.67
C LYS A 22 -31.91 -21.61 15.55
N LYS A 23 -30.61 -21.46 15.29
CA LYS A 23 -29.86 -22.19 14.26
C LYS A 23 -28.51 -22.63 14.81
N LYS A 24 -28.12 -23.86 14.48
CA LYS A 24 -26.74 -24.31 14.71
C LYS A 24 -25.78 -23.57 13.76
N PRO A 25 -24.50 -23.43 14.14
CA PRO A 25 -23.48 -23.00 13.19
C PRO A 25 -23.49 -23.93 11.97
N PRO A 26 -23.32 -23.40 10.75
CA PRO A 26 -23.18 -24.24 9.58
C PRO A 26 -21.90 -25.08 9.72
N SER A 27 -21.84 -26.29 9.16
CA SER A 27 -20.61 -27.10 9.13
C SER A 27 -19.58 -26.53 8.13
N THR A 28 -20.06 -25.89 7.07
CA THR A 28 -19.24 -25.19 6.09
C THR A 28 -19.87 -23.85 5.73
N THR A 29 -19.03 -22.87 5.39
CA THR A 29 -19.48 -21.56 4.95
C THR A 29 -18.57 -21.00 3.86
N SER A 30 -19.01 -19.93 3.22
CA SER A 30 -18.21 -19.21 2.23
C SER A 30 -18.30 -17.70 2.44
N ILE A 31 -17.26 -17.02 1.98
CA ILE A 31 -17.22 -15.57 1.82
C ILE A 31 -16.99 -15.25 0.35
N HIS A 32 -17.61 -14.20 -0.14
CA HIS A 32 -17.44 -13.71 -1.50
C HIS A 32 -17.15 -12.22 -1.43
N ILE A 33 -16.06 -11.80 -2.08
CA ILE A 33 -15.65 -10.40 -2.17
C ILE A 33 -15.68 -10.00 -3.63
N MET A 34 -16.34 -8.88 -3.90
CA MET A 34 -16.36 -8.26 -5.21
C MET A 34 -15.38 -7.09 -5.22
N PHE A 35 -14.35 -7.23 -6.04
CA PHE A 35 -13.33 -6.23 -6.33
C PHE A 35 -13.44 -5.86 -7.80
N THR A 36 -13.24 -4.58 -8.12
CA THR A 36 -13.25 -4.06 -9.48
C THR A 36 -11.88 -3.47 -9.75
N GLY A 37 -11.17 -4.06 -10.70
CA GLY A 37 -9.85 -3.60 -11.12
C GLY A 37 -9.90 -2.22 -11.77
N TYR A 38 -8.71 -1.66 -11.99
CA TYR A 38 -8.58 -0.31 -12.54
C TYR A 38 -9.20 -0.21 -13.94
N ASP A 39 -8.89 -1.17 -14.81
CA ASP A 39 -9.36 -1.14 -16.19
C ASP A 39 -10.89 -1.30 -16.26
N GLU A 40 -11.45 -2.26 -15.52
CA GLU A 40 -12.92 -2.46 -15.47
C GLU A 40 -13.63 -1.23 -14.91
N HIS A 41 -13.06 -0.58 -13.90
CA HIS A 41 -13.61 0.65 -13.35
C HIS A 41 -13.55 1.79 -14.38
N SER A 42 -12.42 1.96 -15.06
CA SER A 42 -12.23 2.97 -16.10
C SER A 42 -13.19 2.78 -17.27
N TYR A 43 -13.43 1.54 -17.71
CA TYR A 43 -14.42 1.26 -18.77
C TYR A 43 -15.88 1.49 -18.36
N SER A 44 -16.16 1.41 -17.05
CA SER A 44 -17.49 1.62 -16.49
C SER A 44 -17.78 3.08 -16.11
N SER A 45 -16.78 3.95 -16.24
CA SER A 45 -16.83 5.35 -15.87
C SER A 45 -16.96 6.26 -17.09
N ASP A 46 -17.63 7.40 -16.93
CA ASP A 46 -17.65 8.45 -17.94
C ASP A 46 -16.31 9.23 -17.99
N ARG A 47 -16.24 10.25 -18.86
CA ARG A 47 -15.05 11.12 -19.00
C ARG A 47 -14.69 11.90 -17.73
N ASN A 48 -15.61 11.99 -16.76
CA ASN A 48 -15.40 12.64 -15.47
C ASN A 48 -15.13 11.62 -14.35
N GLU A 49 -14.78 10.38 -14.71
CA GLU A 49 -14.56 9.26 -13.77
C GLU A 49 -15.82 8.91 -12.94
N LYS A 50 -17.01 9.28 -13.42
CA LYS A 50 -18.27 8.94 -12.76
C LYS A 50 -18.82 7.65 -13.31
N VAL A 51 -19.00 6.68 -12.43
CA VAL A 51 -19.75 5.47 -12.73
C VAL A 51 -21.21 5.83 -13.00
N SER A 52 -21.79 5.26 -14.06
CA SER A 52 -23.22 5.41 -14.37
C SER A 52 -24.10 5.08 -13.15
N GLU A 53 -25.18 5.82 -12.94
CA GLU A 53 -26.10 5.60 -11.81
C GLU A 53 -26.60 4.16 -11.70
N ILE A 54 -26.72 3.46 -12.84
CA ILE A 54 -27.15 2.06 -12.92
C ILE A 54 -26.15 1.13 -12.18
N PHE A 55 -24.85 1.42 -12.27
CA PHE A 55 -23.80 0.60 -11.66
C PHE A 55 -23.31 1.13 -10.31
N LYS A 56 -23.82 2.26 -9.83
CA LYS A 56 -23.38 2.90 -8.58
C LYS A 56 -23.49 1.99 -7.35
N ASN A 57 -24.50 1.12 -7.32
CA ASN A 57 -24.68 0.16 -6.22
C ASN A 57 -23.87 -1.13 -6.39
N LEU A 58 -23.32 -1.36 -7.59
CA LEU A 58 -22.48 -2.51 -7.90
C LEU A 58 -21.00 -2.16 -7.74
N LEU A 59 -20.59 -0.96 -8.13
CA LEU A 59 -19.22 -0.48 -8.10
C LEU A 59 -19.11 0.58 -7.00
N PRO A 60 -18.74 0.19 -5.77
CA PRO A 60 -18.78 1.10 -4.64
C PRO A 60 -17.58 2.06 -4.64
N TYR A 61 -16.53 1.80 -5.42
CA TYR A 61 -15.35 2.67 -5.45
C TYR A 61 -15.70 4.10 -5.93
N PRO A 62 -15.17 5.16 -5.29
CA PRO A 62 -14.21 5.18 -4.18
C PRO A 62 -14.84 5.18 -2.76
N GLU A 63 -16.16 4.97 -2.69
CA GLU A 63 -16.92 4.80 -1.46
C GLU A 63 -16.73 3.41 -0.86
N GLN A 64 -17.36 3.17 0.29
CA GLN A 64 -17.30 1.87 0.95
C GLN A 64 -18.31 0.89 0.37
N GLY A 65 -17.89 -0.36 0.24
CA GLY A 65 -18.81 -1.45 -0.07
C GLY A 65 -19.71 -1.78 1.12
N ARG A 66 -20.68 -2.66 0.86
CA ARG A 66 -21.69 -3.12 1.82
C ARG A 66 -21.56 -4.61 2.10
N ILE A 67 -22.02 -5.02 3.28
CA ILE A 67 -22.14 -6.41 3.67
C ILE A 67 -23.51 -6.96 3.25
N PHE A 68 -23.51 -8.13 2.63
CA PHE A 68 -24.66 -8.89 2.20
C PHE A 68 -24.70 -10.22 2.96
N ILE A 69 -25.85 -10.49 3.59
CA ILE A 69 -26.09 -11.72 4.37
C ILE A 69 -27.18 -12.59 3.72
N GLY A 70 -27.35 -12.45 2.41
CA GLY A 70 -28.52 -12.89 1.62
C GLY A 70 -29.36 -11.72 1.11
N PHE A 71 -29.24 -10.56 1.76
CA PHE A 71 -29.76 -9.25 1.36
C PHE A 71 -28.77 -8.17 1.81
N PRO A 72 -28.78 -6.96 1.22
CA PRO A 72 -27.90 -5.88 1.63
C PRO A 72 -28.21 -5.41 3.05
N THR A 73 -27.18 -5.28 3.88
CA THR A 73 -27.25 -4.60 5.19
C THR A 73 -26.90 -3.12 5.05
N HIS A 74 -27.14 -2.33 6.11
CA HIS A 74 -26.63 -0.95 6.19
C HIS A 74 -25.15 -0.90 6.58
N GLN A 75 -24.59 -2.03 7.03
CA GLN A 75 -23.19 -2.13 7.41
C GLN A 75 -22.26 -2.04 6.20
N THR A 76 -21.34 -1.07 6.25
CA THR A 76 -20.25 -0.95 5.30
C THR A 76 -19.06 -1.82 5.70
N THR A 77 -18.24 -2.18 4.72
CA THR A 77 -17.08 -3.08 4.88
C THR A 77 -15.82 -2.38 5.37
N GLY A 78 -15.78 -1.04 5.33
CA GLY A 78 -14.58 -0.24 5.59
C GLY A 78 -13.73 0.00 4.33
N CYS A 79 -13.76 -0.88 3.33
CA CYS A 79 -13.02 -0.74 2.08
C CYS A 79 -13.99 -0.61 0.88
N SER A 80 -13.49 -0.39 -0.33
CA SER A 80 -14.32 -0.26 -1.53
C SER A 80 -14.78 -1.59 -2.12
N SER A 81 -14.87 -2.66 -1.33
CA SER A 81 -15.35 -3.97 -1.80
C SER A 81 -16.67 -4.35 -1.14
N HIS A 82 -17.62 -4.85 -1.96
CA HIS A 82 -18.80 -5.52 -1.43
C HIS A 82 -18.43 -6.90 -0.90
N LEU A 83 -19.05 -7.27 0.23
CA LEU A 83 -18.83 -8.54 0.90
C LEU A 83 -20.15 -9.31 1.00
N ALA A 84 -20.19 -10.54 0.51
CA ALA A 84 -21.27 -11.47 0.82
C ALA A 84 -20.74 -12.60 1.73
N ALA A 85 -21.35 -12.76 2.90
CA ALA A 85 -20.93 -13.76 3.88
C ALA A 85 -22.10 -14.13 4.79
N ARG A 86 -22.07 -15.33 5.39
CA ARG A 86 -23.01 -15.73 6.44
C ARG A 86 -22.65 -15.10 7.80
N LEU A 87 -22.53 -13.77 7.82
CA LEU A 87 -22.42 -13.00 9.06
C LEU A 87 -23.79 -12.90 9.74
N ILE A 88 -23.79 -12.81 11.06
CA ILE A 88 -25.01 -12.81 11.87
C ILE A 88 -25.33 -11.36 12.23
N PRO A 89 -26.47 -10.83 11.77
CA PRO A 89 -26.83 -9.45 12.04
C PRO A 89 -27.45 -9.30 13.43
N THR A 90 -27.61 -8.05 13.85
CA THR A 90 -28.48 -7.70 14.99
C THR A 90 -29.95 -7.96 14.67
N VAL A 91 -30.83 -7.83 15.68
CA VAL A 91 -32.27 -8.03 15.55
C VAL A 91 -32.88 -7.09 14.50
N GLU A 92 -32.43 -5.84 14.46
CA GLU A 92 -32.87 -4.82 13.47
C GLU A 92 -32.36 -5.11 12.06
N ARG A 93 -31.39 -6.02 11.91
CA ARG A 93 -30.77 -6.42 10.64
C ARG A 93 -30.05 -5.29 9.90
N GLU A 94 -29.72 -4.22 10.61
CA GLU A 94 -29.00 -3.07 10.05
C GLU A 94 -27.49 -3.27 10.13
N SER A 95 -27.00 -3.94 11.18
CA SER A 95 -25.59 -4.09 11.50
C SER A 95 -25.21 -5.53 11.85
N ILE A 96 -23.91 -5.80 11.98
CA ILE A 96 -23.38 -7.11 12.37
C ILE A 96 -23.29 -7.20 13.88
N ASP A 97 -23.80 -8.29 14.46
CA ASP A 97 -23.82 -8.48 15.90
C ASP A 97 -22.41 -8.82 16.43
N LEU A 98 -21.81 -7.85 17.11
CA LEU A 98 -20.55 -8.00 17.83
C LEU A 98 -20.75 -7.81 19.34
N VAL A 99 -22.00 -7.81 19.81
CA VAL A 99 -22.37 -7.56 21.22
C VAL A 99 -22.63 -8.88 21.94
N ASP A 100 -23.39 -9.80 21.33
CA ASP A 100 -23.56 -11.14 21.88
C ASP A 100 -22.21 -11.87 21.89
N LYS A 101 -21.81 -12.41 23.04
CA LYS A 101 -20.47 -13.01 23.23
C LYS A 101 -20.19 -14.15 22.26
N THR A 102 -21.18 -14.99 21.95
CA THR A 102 -21.03 -16.16 21.09
C THR A 102 -21.03 -15.72 19.62
N LEU A 103 -21.96 -14.84 19.24
CA LEU A 103 -22.04 -14.34 17.87
C LEU A 103 -20.85 -13.46 17.51
N ALA A 104 -20.35 -12.66 18.46
CA ALA A 104 -19.17 -11.83 18.28
C ALA A 104 -17.94 -12.66 17.92
N VAL A 105 -17.72 -13.81 18.58
CA VAL A 105 -16.61 -14.71 18.23
C VAL A 105 -16.75 -15.22 16.80
N TYR A 106 -17.92 -15.75 16.42
CA TYR A 106 -18.14 -16.25 15.07
C TYR A 106 -17.99 -15.15 14.00
N ASN A 107 -18.61 -13.99 14.21
CA ASN A 107 -18.54 -12.87 13.29
C ASN A 107 -17.11 -12.28 13.20
N ASN A 108 -16.37 -12.27 14.31
CA ASN A 108 -14.97 -11.83 14.31
C ASN A 108 -14.11 -12.74 13.43
N GLU A 109 -14.21 -14.07 13.59
CA GLU A 109 -13.50 -15.04 12.75
C GLU A 109 -13.84 -14.84 11.26
N MET A 110 -15.14 -14.68 10.94
CA MET A 110 -15.58 -14.40 9.57
C MET A 110 -15.00 -13.10 9.02
N LEU A 111 -14.93 -12.03 9.80
CA LEU A 111 -14.36 -10.75 9.38
C LEU A 111 -12.83 -10.79 9.26
N CYS A 112 -12.14 -11.57 10.10
CA CYS A 112 -10.72 -11.84 9.93
C CYS A 112 -10.47 -12.46 8.55
N LEU A 113 -11.24 -13.48 8.18
CA LEU A 113 -11.12 -14.12 6.87
C LEU A 113 -11.36 -13.17 5.70
N VAL A 114 -12.25 -12.20 5.86
CA VAL A 114 -12.44 -11.12 4.89
C VAL A 114 -11.17 -10.30 4.72
N GLY A 115 -10.52 -9.91 5.82
CA GLY A 115 -9.23 -9.23 5.79
C GLY A 115 -8.14 -10.02 5.05
N ILE A 116 -8.06 -11.34 5.29
CA ILE A 116 -7.14 -12.24 4.58
C ILE A 116 -7.45 -12.26 3.07
N LEU A 117 -8.72 -12.42 2.69
CA LEU A 117 -9.10 -12.50 1.29
C LEU A 117 -8.88 -11.16 0.56
N CYS A 118 -9.13 -10.02 1.21
CA CYS A 118 -8.75 -8.70 0.71
C CYS A 118 -7.23 -8.61 0.51
N ARG A 119 -6.42 -9.13 1.44
CA ARG A 119 -4.96 -9.12 1.29
C ARG A 119 -4.50 -9.96 0.10
N ILE A 120 -5.09 -11.13 -0.10
CA ILE A 120 -4.80 -11.98 -1.26
C ILE A 120 -5.14 -11.25 -2.56
N LEU A 121 -6.33 -10.65 -2.66
CA LEU A 121 -6.74 -9.87 -3.84
C LEU A 121 -5.79 -8.72 -4.14
N TYR A 122 -5.40 -7.97 -3.11
CA TYR A 122 -4.46 -6.85 -3.25
C TYR A 122 -3.07 -7.32 -3.74
N GLU A 123 -2.53 -8.38 -3.14
CA GLU A 123 -1.20 -8.91 -3.52
C GLU A 123 -1.23 -9.55 -4.92
N ASP A 124 -2.37 -10.11 -5.34
CA ASP A 124 -2.55 -10.60 -6.71
C ASP A 124 -2.47 -9.43 -7.72
N GLU A 125 -3.17 -8.33 -7.47
CA GLU A 125 -3.05 -7.10 -8.29
C GLU A 125 -1.61 -6.59 -8.34
N MET A 126 -0.94 -6.51 -7.19
CA MET A 126 0.47 -6.09 -7.14
C MET A 126 1.39 -7.06 -7.89
N THR A 127 1.10 -8.36 -7.88
CA THR A 127 1.87 -9.38 -8.61
C THR A 127 1.70 -9.21 -10.12
N GLN A 128 0.48 -8.98 -10.59
CA GLN A 128 0.19 -8.71 -12.00
C GLN A 128 0.89 -7.42 -12.47
N ILE A 129 0.81 -6.33 -11.68
CA ILE A 129 1.52 -5.08 -11.94
C ILE A 129 3.03 -5.32 -11.97
N SER A 130 3.59 -6.07 -11.02
CA SER A 130 5.03 -6.34 -10.96
C SER A 130 5.55 -7.02 -12.23
N LYS A 131 4.81 -8.00 -12.76
CA LYS A 131 5.16 -8.70 -13.98
C LYS A 131 5.18 -7.75 -15.19
N LEU A 132 4.06 -7.06 -15.43
CA LEU A 132 3.91 -6.20 -16.60
C LEU A 132 4.81 -4.94 -16.53
N TYR A 133 4.99 -4.38 -15.33
CA TYR A 133 5.90 -3.24 -15.12
C TYR A 133 7.34 -3.60 -15.50
N LYS A 134 7.80 -4.81 -15.16
CA LYS A 134 9.15 -5.27 -15.55
C LYS A 134 9.29 -5.43 -17.06
N GLU A 135 8.26 -5.95 -17.74
CA GLU A 135 8.26 -6.14 -19.19
C GLU A 135 8.27 -4.80 -19.96
N ILE A 136 7.53 -3.80 -19.49
CA ILE A 136 7.35 -2.52 -20.20
C ILE A 136 8.37 -1.45 -19.76
N VAL A 137 8.68 -1.39 -18.47
CA VAL A 137 9.49 -0.31 -17.86
C VAL A 137 10.88 -0.79 -17.40
N GLY A 138 11.03 -2.09 -17.10
CA GLY A 138 12.11 -2.64 -16.29
C GLY A 138 13.54 -2.33 -16.77
N SER A 139 13.82 -2.35 -18.07
CA SER A 139 15.16 -2.03 -18.62
C SER A 139 15.42 -0.55 -18.82
N SER A 140 14.39 0.30 -18.64
CA SER A 140 14.35 1.67 -19.15
C SER A 140 13.78 2.64 -18.11
N ILE A 141 14.06 2.41 -16.82
CA ILE A 141 13.52 3.20 -15.70
C ILE A 141 13.89 4.69 -15.78
N ASN A 142 14.94 5.06 -16.50
CA ASN A 142 15.31 6.47 -16.71
C ASN A 142 15.09 6.93 -18.16
N SER A 143 14.38 6.15 -18.98
CA SER A 143 14.11 6.55 -20.35
C SER A 143 13.11 7.69 -20.41
N GLU A 144 13.41 8.68 -21.24
CA GLU A 144 12.51 9.78 -21.54
C GLU A 144 11.50 9.45 -22.65
N ASP A 145 11.50 8.21 -23.15
CA ASP A 145 10.55 7.72 -24.14
C ASP A 145 9.11 7.89 -23.63
N GLU A 146 8.28 8.60 -24.40
CA GLU A 146 6.91 8.93 -24.05
C GLU A 146 6.02 7.69 -23.84
N ALA A 147 6.28 6.58 -24.55
CA ALA A 147 5.55 5.33 -24.35
C ALA A 147 5.89 4.71 -22.97
N ILE A 148 7.14 4.82 -22.53
CA ILE A 148 7.60 4.31 -21.22
C ILE A 148 7.07 5.17 -20.09
N LYS A 149 7.03 6.50 -20.26
CA LYS A 149 6.38 7.42 -19.31
C LYS A 149 4.89 7.12 -19.17
N SER A 150 4.19 6.98 -20.29
CA SER A 150 2.76 6.65 -20.32
C SER A 150 2.49 5.29 -19.67
N GLY A 151 3.32 4.28 -19.96
CA GLY A 151 3.23 2.97 -19.34
C GLY A 151 3.45 3.02 -17.82
N ARG A 152 4.43 3.81 -17.36
CA ARG A 152 4.65 4.03 -15.92
C ARG A 152 3.44 4.69 -15.26
N GLU A 153 2.95 5.79 -15.82
CA GLU A 153 1.79 6.50 -15.28
C GLU A 153 0.57 5.58 -15.20
N TYR A 154 0.33 4.75 -16.22
CA TYR A 154 -0.72 3.74 -16.21
C TYR A 154 -0.58 2.79 -15.02
N PHE A 155 0.61 2.23 -14.78
CA PHE A 155 0.83 1.33 -13.63
C PHE A 155 0.74 2.06 -12.29
N GLU A 156 1.17 3.32 -12.21
CA GLU A 156 1.03 4.14 -11.00
C GLU A 156 -0.45 4.37 -10.65
N ARG A 157 -1.29 4.69 -11.64
CA ARG A 157 -2.75 4.84 -11.45
C ARG A 157 -3.41 3.51 -11.10
N LYS A 158 -3.04 2.41 -11.77
CA LYS A 158 -3.55 1.06 -11.46
C LYS A 158 -3.19 0.62 -10.05
N ALA A 159 -1.95 0.87 -9.61
CA ALA A 159 -1.52 0.58 -8.26
C ALA A 159 -2.21 1.48 -7.21
N ALA A 160 -2.37 2.77 -7.52
CA ALA A 160 -3.10 3.70 -6.67
C ALA A 160 -4.57 3.28 -6.49
N HIS A 161 -5.22 2.84 -7.56
CA HIS A 161 -6.59 2.30 -7.52
C HIS A 161 -6.69 1.11 -6.58
N ALA A 162 -5.85 0.08 -6.77
CA ALA A 162 -5.85 -1.10 -5.90
C ALA A 162 -5.56 -0.73 -4.44
N LEU A 163 -4.56 0.12 -4.19
CA LEU A 163 -4.21 0.57 -2.84
C LEU A 163 -5.35 1.33 -2.17
N LYS A 164 -5.96 2.30 -2.88
CA LYS A 164 -7.10 3.08 -2.37
C LYS A 164 -8.33 2.20 -2.12
N HIS A 165 -8.57 1.22 -2.99
CA HIS A 165 -9.68 0.28 -2.87
C HIS A 165 -9.61 -0.53 -1.56
N PHE A 166 -8.41 -1.00 -1.19
CA PHE A 166 -8.17 -1.76 0.03
C PHE A 166 -7.69 -0.91 1.22
N THR A 167 -7.70 0.42 1.08
CA THR A 167 -7.46 1.32 2.20
C THR A 167 -8.73 1.44 3.03
N TYR A 168 -8.74 0.77 4.18
CA TYR A 168 -9.88 0.78 5.07
C TYR A 168 -10.12 2.19 5.65
N LYS A 169 -11.38 2.61 5.65
CA LYS A 169 -11.95 3.78 6.32
C LYS A 169 -12.83 3.28 7.48
N PRO A 170 -13.19 4.14 8.45
CA PRO A 170 -14.14 3.75 9.50
C PRO A 170 -15.45 3.26 8.89
N SER A 171 -15.82 2.00 9.19
CA SER A 171 -17.08 1.43 8.73
C SER A 171 -18.27 1.94 9.54
N THR A 172 -19.46 1.93 8.94
CA THR A 172 -20.71 2.39 9.56
C THR A 172 -21.79 1.31 9.41
N PRO A 173 -22.74 1.20 10.36
CA PRO A 173 -22.80 1.92 11.62
C PRO A 173 -21.74 1.45 12.63
N SER A 174 -21.29 0.19 12.57
CA SER A 174 -20.24 -0.31 13.47
C SER A 174 -18.85 -0.17 12.87
N VAL A 175 -17.97 0.59 13.54
CA VAL A 175 -16.55 0.76 13.14
C VAL A 175 -15.73 -0.52 13.38
N ALA A 176 -16.18 -1.36 14.32
CA ALA A 176 -15.47 -2.60 14.66
C ALA A 176 -15.37 -3.56 13.48
N VAL A 177 -16.38 -3.58 12.60
CA VAL A 177 -16.43 -4.45 11.41
C VAL A 177 -15.23 -4.20 10.49
N GLY A 178 -15.04 -2.96 10.04
CA GLY A 178 -13.92 -2.57 9.18
C GLY A 178 -12.59 -2.69 9.91
N ARG A 179 -12.53 -2.39 11.22
CA ARG A 179 -11.31 -2.49 12.02
C ARG A 179 -10.80 -3.93 12.16
N ILE A 180 -11.70 -4.90 12.35
CA ILE A 180 -11.32 -6.33 12.44
C ILE A 180 -10.72 -6.79 11.12
N ALA A 181 -11.41 -6.51 10.01
CA ALA A 181 -10.93 -6.87 8.68
C ALA A 181 -9.61 -6.15 8.32
N GLU A 182 -9.48 -4.85 8.62
CA GLU A 182 -8.26 -4.07 8.43
C GLU A 182 -7.08 -4.65 9.23
N SER A 183 -7.30 -4.97 10.50
CA SER A 183 -6.28 -5.57 11.37
C SER A 183 -5.76 -6.87 10.75
N GLN A 184 -6.67 -7.73 10.26
CA GLN A 184 -6.28 -9.00 9.66
C GLN A 184 -5.62 -8.81 8.28
N PHE A 185 -6.05 -7.83 7.48
CA PHE A 185 -5.41 -7.50 6.20
C PHE A 185 -3.90 -7.23 6.36
N TYR A 186 -3.51 -6.48 7.39
CA TYR A 186 -2.10 -6.19 7.64
C TYR A 186 -1.36 -7.31 8.38
N SER A 187 -2.00 -7.98 9.34
CA SER A 187 -1.34 -8.95 10.23
C SER A 187 -1.36 -10.41 9.76
N CYS A 188 -2.11 -10.75 8.71
CA CYS A 188 -2.23 -12.13 8.22
C CYS A 188 -0.95 -12.71 7.57
N SER A 189 0.10 -11.90 7.39
CA SER A 189 1.38 -12.33 6.81
C SER A 189 2.54 -11.66 7.53
N ALA A 190 3.64 -12.39 7.70
CA ALA A 190 4.90 -11.83 8.18
C ALA A 190 5.55 -10.90 7.14
N LYS A 191 5.19 -11.04 5.86
CA LYS A 191 5.67 -10.15 4.80
C LYS A 191 4.87 -8.85 4.79
N PRO A 192 5.54 -7.68 4.77
CA PRO A 192 4.89 -6.40 4.56
C PRO A 192 4.06 -6.39 3.27
N ILE A 193 3.08 -5.50 3.20
CA ILE A 193 2.28 -5.30 1.98
C ILE A 193 3.20 -4.88 0.82
N SER A 194 2.97 -5.41 -0.37
CA SER A 194 3.68 -4.96 -1.57
C SER A 194 3.14 -3.60 -2.01
N ILE A 195 3.98 -2.67 -2.46
CA ILE A 195 3.56 -1.40 -3.05
C ILE A 195 4.40 -1.09 -4.29
N LEU A 196 3.79 -0.44 -5.28
CA LEU A 196 4.53 0.09 -6.42
C LEU A 196 5.42 1.27 -6.01
N SER A 197 6.70 1.16 -6.34
CA SER A 197 7.71 2.22 -6.20
C SER A 197 8.20 2.68 -7.57
N THR A 198 9.04 3.72 -7.59
CA THR A 198 9.82 4.13 -8.78
C THR A 198 10.75 3.02 -9.32
N ARG A 199 10.96 1.96 -8.55
CA ARG A 199 11.77 0.77 -8.92
C ARG A 199 10.92 -0.49 -9.03
N GLY A 200 9.64 -0.33 -9.34
CA GLY A 200 8.67 -1.43 -9.46
C GLY A 200 8.07 -1.82 -8.12
N VAL A 201 7.33 -2.93 -8.11
CA VAL A 201 6.62 -3.41 -6.91
C VAL A 201 7.61 -4.01 -5.90
N GLN A 202 7.57 -3.51 -4.67
CA GLN A 202 8.44 -3.94 -3.57
C GLN A 202 7.67 -4.01 -2.24
N PRO A 203 8.17 -4.77 -1.25
CA PRO A 203 7.67 -4.70 0.13
C PRO A 203 7.70 -3.27 0.67
N ALA A 204 6.64 -2.84 1.35
CA ALA A 204 6.47 -1.44 1.80
C ALA A 204 7.57 -0.94 2.76
N ASP A 205 8.24 -1.84 3.50
CA ASP A 205 9.35 -1.52 4.38
C ASP A 205 10.66 -1.19 3.65
N LEU A 206 10.76 -1.59 2.37
CA LEU A 206 11.87 -1.25 1.48
C LEU A 206 11.62 0.01 0.65
N VAL A 207 10.40 0.55 0.67
CA VAL A 207 10.03 1.76 -0.07
C VAL A 207 10.10 2.98 0.85
N ARG A 208 10.56 4.12 0.32
CA ARG A 208 10.71 5.38 1.05
C ARG A 208 9.68 6.42 0.62
N LEU A 209 9.32 7.31 1.54
CA LEU A 209 8.58 8.51 1.21
C LEU A 209 9.50 9.48 0.43
N PRO A 210 9.01 10.12 -0.64
CA PRO A 210 9.82 11.04 -1.43
C PRO A 210 10.24 12.26 -0.60
N ASN A 211 11.47 12.74 -0.82
CA ASN A 211 12.00 13.96 -0.23
C ASN A 211 12.43 14.93 -1.35
N PRO A 212 11.76 16.08 -1.50
CA PRO A 212 12.10 17.07 -2.54
C PRO A 212 13.55 17.57 -2.49
N GLU A 213 14.17 17.63 -1.30
CA GLU A 213 15.59 18.04 -1.17
C GLU A 213 16.56 17.03 -1.79
N MET A 214 16.12 15.78 -1.98
CA MET A 214 16.95 14.65 -2.43
C MET A 214 16.59 14.16 -3.83
N GLU A 215 15.45 14.58 -4.40
CA GLU A 215 14.92 14.12 -5.69
C GLU A 215 15.91 14.29 -6.86
N ALA A 216 16.72 15.34 -6.80
CA ALA A 216 17.70 15.65 -7.83
C ALA A 216 18.75 14.54 -8.00
N PHE A 217 19.19 13.89 -6.91
CA PHE A 217 20.31 12.94 -6.93
C PHE A 217 19.94 11.51 -6.47
N ILE A 218 18.82 11.31 -5.78
CA ILE A 218 18.32 9.96 -5.45
C ILE A 218 17.53 9.42 -6.63
N LYS A 219 18.11 8.46 -7.36
CA LYS A 219 17.47 7.79 -8.50
C LYS A 219 17.21 6.33 -8.23
N THR A 220 18.11 5.61 -7.57
CA THR A 220 18.07 4.15 -7.37
C THR A 220 17.29 3.71 -6.15
N VAL A 221 17.20 4.54 -5.11
CA VAL A 221 16.37 4.24 -3.94
C VAL A 221 14.88 4.12 -4.35
N PRO A 222 14.19 3.03 -4.00
CA PRO A 222 12.76 2.86 -4.23
C PRO A 222 11.96 3.90 -3.44
N VAL A 223 11.27 4.80 -4.14
CA VAL A 223 10.40 5.81 -3.51
C VAL A 223 8.95 5.65 -3.97
N VAL A 224 8.01 6.07 -3.13
CA VAL A 224 6.58 6.11 -3.49
C VAL A 224 6.39 7.14 -4.63
N PRO A 225 5.78 6.75 -5.77
CA PRO A 225 5.51 7.67 -6.87
C PRO A 225 4.54 8.79 -6.48
N LYS A 226 4.66 9.94 -7.16
CA LYS A 226 3.86 11.13 -6.88
C LYS A 226 2.36 10.88 -7.00
N ILE A 227 1.93 10.12 -8.00
CA ILE A 227 0.51 9.77 -8.20
C ILE A 227 -0.04 9.00 -7.00
N ILE A 228 0.72 8.06 -6.44
CA ILE A 228 0.30 7.31 -5.25
C ILE A 228 0.27 8.23 -4.02
N MET A 229 1.25 9.12 -3.87
CA MET A 229 1.28 10.11 -2.78
C MET A 229 0.03 11.02 -2.79
N GLU A 230 -0.41 11.44 -3.98
CA GLU A 230 -1.55 12.34 -4.16
C GLU A 230 -2.90 11.61 -4.02
N GLN A 231 -3.03 10.41 -4.58
CA GLN A 231 -4.31 9.69 -4.63
C GLN A 231 -4.59 8.84 -3.39
N CYS A 232 -3.56 8.47 -2.63
CA CYS A 232 -3.63 7.54 -1.51
C CYS A 232 -3.18 8.16 -0.18
N ASP A 233 -3.41 9.45 0.03
CA ASP A 233 -3.04 10.23 1.22
C ASP A 233 -3.45 9.55 2.55
N VAL A 234 -4.67 9.02 2.63
CA VAL A 234 -5.20 8.30 3.81
C VAL A 234 -4.32 7.10 4.14
N PHE A 235 -3.93 6.34 3.13
CA PHE A 235 -3.04 5.20 3.33
C PHE A 235 -1.64 5.63 3.72
N ILE A 236 -1.06 6.63 3.04
CA ILE A 236 0.30 7.12 3.33
C ILE A 236 0.40 7.61 4.77
N LYS A 237 -0.60 8.35 5.25
CA LYS A 237 -0.69 8.79 6.64
C LYS A 237 -0.73 7.60 7.60
N LYS A 238 -1.61 6.63 7.36
CA LYS A 238 -1.71 5.40 8.17
C LYS A 238 -0.42 4.58 8.16
N ALA A 239 0.21 4.43 7.00
CA ALA A 239 1.44 3.67 6.80
C ALA A 239 2.62 4.28 7.57
N LYS A 240 2.68 5.62 7.64
CA LYS A 240 3.69 6.38 8.38
C LYS A 240 3.42 6.39 9.89
N GLU A 241 2.22 6.78 10.30
CA GLU A 241 1.91 7.11 11.70
C GLU A 241 1.46 5.89 12.52
N ASN A 242 0.55 5.08 11.96
CA ASN A 242 -0.12 3.99 12.69
C ASN A 242 0.61 2.66 12.52
N LEU A 243 0.90 2.29 11.27
CA LEU A 243 1.47 0.98 10.91
C LEU A 243 3.00 0.97 11.00
N LYS A 244 3.64 2.13 10.88
CA LYS A 244 5.11 2.32 10.86
C LYS A 244 5.83 1.43 9.83
N ILE A 245 5.15 1.13 8.72
CA ILE A 245 5.68 0.29 7.63
C ILE A 245 6.44 1.12 6.60
N MET A 246 6.15 2.43 6.46
CA MET A 246 6.86 3.33 5.55
C MET A 246 7.74 4.31 6.31
N LYS A 247 8.92 4.58 5.73
CA LYS A 247 9.96 5.41 6.35
C LYS A 247 10.42 6.51 5.40
N GLU A 248 10.89 7.60 5.96
CA GLU A 248 11.59 8.66 5.21
C GLU A 248 12.97 8.18 4.78
N ILE A 249 13.52 8.81 3.74
CA ILE A 249 14.88 8.54 3.25
C ILE A 249 15.89 8.89 4.35
N LYS A 250 16.76 7.94 4.70
CA LYS A 250 17.83 8.12 5.70
C LYS A 250 19.20 8.19 5.04
N ILE A 251 20.21 8.57 5.82
CA ILE A 251 21.61 8.63 5.34
C ILE A 251 22.10 7.30 4.75
N ASN A 252 21.68 6.16 5.31
CA ASN A 252 22.04 4.85 4.76
C ASN A 252 21.46 4.63 3.35
N ASP A 253 20.25 5.14 3.07
CA ASP A 253 19.67 5.06 1.73
C ASP A 253 20.47 5.96 0.76
N VAL A 254 20.97 7.12 1.22
CA VAL A 254 21.90 7.96 0.45
C VAL A 254 23.20 7.22 0.17
N PHE A 255 23.78 6.52 1.15
CA PHE A 255 25.00 5.73 0.92
C PHE A 255 24.78 4.60 -0.09
N MET A 256 23.62 3.94 -0.07
CA MET A 256 23.25 2.94 -1.09
C MET A 256 23.15 3.57 -2.48
N GLU A 257 22.60 4.78 -2.59
CA GLU A 257 22.58 5.53 -3.86
C GLU A 257 24.00 5.82 -4.37
N LEU A 258 24.88 6.34 -3.51
CA LEU A 258 26.26 6.69 -3.90
C LEU A 258 27.07 5.45 -4.29
N GLN A 259 26.79 4.29 -3.67
CA GLN A 259 27.45 3.05 -3.99
C GLN A 259 26.99 2.45 -5.33
N SER A 260 25.75 2.72 -5.75
CA SER A 260 25.16 2.06 -6.91
C SER A 260 25.58 2.68 -8.25
N ARG A 261 26.00 3.95 -8.26
CA ARG A 261 26.33 4.69 -9.49
C ARG A 261 27.24 5.90 -9.26
N ALA A 262 27.88 6.35 -10.33
CA ALA A 262 28.48 7.70 -10.38
C ALA A 262 27.40 8.76 -10.63
N LEU A 263 27.61 9.96 -10.08
CA LEU A 263 26.69 11.10 -10.17
C LEU A 263 27.15 12.08 -11.25
N THR A 264 26.23 12.73 -11.95
CA THR A 264 26.58 13.86 -12.83
C THR A 264 27.05 15.06 -12.01
N ILE A 265 27.57 16.08 -12.69
CA ILE A 265 27.98 17.33 -12.03
C ILE A 265 26.78 17.99 -11.35
N GLU A 266 25.62 18.04 -12.01
CA GLU A 266 24.38 18.64 -11.48
C GLU A 266 23.90 17.89 -10.24
N GLU A 267 23.89 16.55 -10.31
CA GLU A 267 23.51 15.70 -9.17
C GLU A 267 24.49 15.84 -8.01
N THR A 268 25.79 15.96 -8.30
CA THR A 268 26.82 16.19 -7.28
C THR A 268 26.65 17.54 -6.60
N VAL A 269 26.35 18.60 -7.35
CA VAL A 269 26.06 19.92 -6.78
C VAL A 269 24.83 19.84 -5.88
N ALA A 270 23.77 19.15 -6.30
CA ALA A 270 22.58 18.95 -5.48
C ALA A 270 22.88 18.15 -4.20
N LEU A 271 23.63 17.04 -4.31
CA LEU A 271 24.09 16.23 -3.18
C LEU A 271 24.90 17.06 -2.19
N MET A 272 25.84 17.88 -2.66
CA MET A 272 26.69 18.72 -1.80
C MET A 272 25.89 19.80 -1.08
N LYS A 273 24.94 20.46 -1.76
CA LYS A 273 24.02 21.41 -1.12
C LYS A 273 23.20 20.75 -0.03
N TRP A 274 22.65 19.56 -0.30
CA TRP A 274 21.95 18.77 0.70
C TRP A 274 22.87 18.37 1.86
N TRP A 275 24.09 17.90 1.58
CA TRP A 275 25.04 17.46 2.60
C TRP A 275 25.45 18.60 3.56
N ILE A 276 25.64 19.82 3.06
CA ILE A 276 25.92 21.00 3.89
C ILE A 276 24.75 21.28 4.83
N SER A 277 23.52 21.26 4.31
CA SER A 277 22.29 21.43 5.10
C SER A 277 22.15 20.34 6.16
N TYR A 278 22.35 19.07 5.77
CA TYR A 278 22.27 17.91 6.64
C TYR A 278 23.31 17.98 7.78
N ARG A 279 24.57 18.31 7.46
CA ARG A 279 25.63 18.47 8.47
C ARG A 279 25.31 19.53 9.51
N THR A 280 24.64 20.60 9.10
CA THR A 280 24.26 21.70 10.01
C THR A 280 23.14 21.29 10.95
N LYS A 281 22.21 20.44 10.49
CA LYS A 281 21.02 20.02 11.25
C LYS A 281 21.28 18.82 12.15
N GLU A 282 21.97 17.80 11.63
CA GLU A 282 22.00 16.46 12.23
C GLU A 282 23.36 16.09 12.84
N ASN A 283 24.39 16.90 12.61
CA ASN A 283 25.77 16.69 13.11
C ASN A 283 26.27 15.24 12.96
N PRO A 284 26.45 14.74 11.72
CA PRO A 284 26.79 13.34 11.47
C PRO A 284 28.16 12.95 12.02
N SER A 285 28.36 11.66 12.27
CA SER A 285 29.59 11.14 12.84
C SER A 285 30.77 11.27 11.87
N ASP A 286 32.00 11.26 12.39
CA ASP A 286 33.21 11.25 11.55
C ASP A 286 33.20 10.06 10.57
N ASN A 287 32.67 8.91 11.00
CA ASN A 287 32.51 7.74 10.13
C ASN A 287 31.57 8.03 8.95
N ASP A 288 30.44 8.70 9.19
CA ASP A 288 29.51 9.07 8.11
C ASP A 288 30.14 10.05 7.13
N ILE A 289 30.96 11.00 7.63
CA ILE A 289 31.71 11.94 6.80
C ILE A 289 32.73 11.19 5.93
N HIS A 290 33.51 10.29 6.51
CA HIS A 290 34.46 9.46 5.77
C HIS A 290 33.77 8.58 4.74
N GLN A 291 32.64 7.97 5.10
CA GLN A 291 31.86 7.13 4.21
C GLN A 291 31.27 7.94 3.04
N PHE A 292 30.71 9.11 3.31
CA PHE A 292 30.20 10.03 2.29
C PHE A 292 31.29 10.38 1.26
N LEU A 293 32.45 10.83 1.72
CA LEU A 293 33.57 11.19 0.84
C LEU A 293 34.07 9.99 0.01
N ARG A 294 34.13 8.80 0.63
CA ARG A 294 34.59 7.57 -0.02
C ARG A 294 33.63 7.08 -1.10
N LEU A 295 32.32 7.14 -0.85
CA LEU A 295 31.30 6.61 -1.75
C LEU A 295 30.96 7.58 -2.88
N THR A 296 31.18 8.88 -2.70
CA THR A 296 30.82 9.88 -3.72
C THR A 296 31.79 9.82 -4.90
N ILE A 297 31.28 9.39 -6.06
CA ILE A 297 32.01 9.35 -7.33
C ILE A 297 31.30 10.28 -8.31
N VAL A 298 32.04 11.25 -8.84
CA VAL A 298 31.54 12.24 -9.80
C VAL A 298 31.92 11.81 -11.20
N LYS A 299 30.96 11.78 -12.13
CA LYS A 299 31.20 11.61 -13.56
C LYS A 299 31.45 13.00 -14.16
N LEU A 300 32.69 13.28 -14.56
CA LEU A 300 33.09 14.55 -15.15
C LEU A 300 32.73 14.60 -16.64
N ASN A 301 33.05 13.52 -17.36
CA ASN A 301 32.74 13.28 -18.77
C ASN A 301 32.42 11.79 -18.96
N ASP A 302 32.11 11.34 -20.19
CA ASP A 302 31.74 9.94 -20.44
C ASP A 302 32.78 8.90 -20.03
N ASN A 303 34.07 9.24 -20.05
CA ASN A 303 35.16 8.34 -19.67
C ASN A 303 35.89 8.72 -18.37
N ASP A 304 35.56 9.87 -17.77
CA ASP A 304 36.29 10.39 -16.62
C ASP A 304 35.45 10.39 -15.36
N ILE A 305 35.88 9.61 -14.37
CA ILE A 305 35.31 9.57 -13.02
C ILE A 305 36.28 10.13 -11.98
N PHE A 306 35.75 10.86 -11.02
CA PHE A 306 36.51 11.49 -9.95
C PHE A 306 35.95 11.10 -8.57
N PRO A 307 36.70 10.31 -7.78
CA PRO A 307 36.33 10.01 -6.40
C PRO A 307 36.53 11.24 -5.51
N LEU A 308 35.49 11.64 -4.77
CA LEU A 308 35.55 12.81 -3.90
C LEU A 308 36.58 12.65 -2.77
N SER A 309 36.88 11.41 -2.36
CA SER A 309 37.94 11.11 -1.39
C SER A 309 39.35 11.55 -1.83
N LYS A 310 39.58 11.77 -3.13
CA LYS A 310 40.84 12.29 -3.67
C LYS A 310 40.86 13.82 -3.79
N ALA A 311 39.73 14.48 -3.55
CA ALA A 311 39.64 15.92 -3.56
C ALA A 311 40.46 16.51 -2.41
N ARG A 312 41.40 17.40 -2.75
CA ARG A 312 42.03 18.26 -1.76
C ARG A 312 41.08 19.43 -1.54
N TYR A 313 40.52 19.52 -0.35
CA TYR A 313 39.76 20.69 0.08
C TYR A 313 40.64 21.57 0.95
N PHE A 314 40.54 22.88 0.74
CA PHE A 314 41.16 23.88 1.58
C PHE A 314 40.03 24.59 2.30
N LEU A 315 40.09 24.64 3.64
CA LEU A 315 39.22 25.53 4.39
C LEU A 315 39.66 26.95 4.04
N ASN A 316 38.76 27.74 3.45
CA ASN A 316 38.96 29.19 3.43
C ASN A 316 38.97 29.63 4.88
N ALA A 317 40.15 30.05 5.37
CA ALA A 317 40.27 30.72 6.65
C ALA A 317 39.42 32.00 6.55
N SER A 318 38.31 32.00 7.27
CA SER A 318 37.52 33.20 7.55
C SER A 318 38.28 34.13 8.47
#